data_AF-A0A7S0DZD4-F1
#
_entry.id   AF-A0A7S0DZD4-F1
#
_cell.length_a   1.000
_cell.length_b   1.000
_cell.length_c   1.000
_cell.angle_alpha   90.00
_cell.angle_beta   90.00
_cell.angle_gamma   90.00
#
_symmetry.space_group_name_H-M   'P 1'
#
loop_
_entity.id
_entity.type
_entity.pdbx_description
1 polymer ?
#
loop_
_entity_poly.entity_id
_entity_poly.type
_entity_poly.pdbx_seq_one_letter_code
_entity_poly.pdbx_strand_id
1 'polypeptide(L)'
;LQQLLSRSQGLVKISNFLPEFAARGALKVLEGLREEDWKRTEARRDVEYNNINHTFLSSKTGKYLPELLRIISILQPGRLHTFSAGKYQHADHIESHDDRAYTEVVMEDGRRV
;
A
#
# COMPACT_ATOMS: atom_id res chain seq x y z
N LEU A 1 2.20 -19.15 9.49
CA LEU A 1 2.19 -18.37 8.24
C LEU A 1 3.06 -19.02 7.14
N GLN A 2 4.36 -19.29 7.37
CA GLN A 2 5.24 -19.91 6.35
C GLN A 2 4.70 -21.23 5.76
N GLN A 3 4.17 -22.12 6.59
CA GLN A 3 3.54 -23.37 6.12
C GLN A 3 2.26 -23.15 5.30
N LEU A 4 1.52 -22.07 5.56
CA LEU A 4 0.34 -21.72 4.74
C LEU A 4 0.78 -21.18 3.38
N LEU A 5 1.83 -20.34 3.36
CA LEU A 5 2.41 -19.79 2.13
C LEU A 5 2.94 -20.89 1.21
N SER A 6 3.68 -21.86 1.75
CA SER A 6 4.23 -22.97 0.93
C SER A 6 3.13 -23.84 0.31
N ARG A 7 2.03 -24.06 1.03
CA ARG A 7 0.88 -24.85 0.55
C ARG A 7 -0.03 -24.09 -0.43
N SER A 8 0.05 -22.76 -0.45
CA SER A 8 -0.84 -21.90 -1.24
C SER A 8 -0.10 -21.20 -2.39
N GLN A 9 1.00 -21.79 -2.87
CA GLN A 9 1.81 -21.25 -3.97
C GLN A 9 2.21 -19.77 -3.76
N GLY A 10 2.48 -19.38 -2.51
CA GLY A 10 2.91 -18.03 -2.16
C GLY A 10 1.79 -17.02 -1.85
N LEU A 11 0.50 -17.35 -2.04
CA LEU A 11 -0.61 -16.44 -1.75
C LEU A 11 -1.53 -17.00 -0.65
N VAL A 12 -1.70 -16.26 0.44
CA VAL A 12 -2.60 -16.66 1.54
C VAL A 12 -3.63 -15.57 1.80
N LYS A 13 -4.91 -15.95 1.83
CA LYS A 13 -6.01 -15.08 2.28
C LYS A 13 -6.17 -15.18 3.80
N ILE A 14 -6.05 -14.05 4.50
CA ILE A 14 -6.37 -13.94 5.93
C ILE A 14 -7.75 -13.31 6.07
N SER A 15 -8.75 -14.14 6.37
CA SER A 15 -10.11 -13.66 6.65
C SER A 15 -10.19 -13.03 8.04
N ASN A 16 -11.09 -12.07 8.23
CA ASN A 16 -11.30 -11.37 9.51
C ASN A 16 -10.01 -10.75 10.08
N PHE A 17 -9.14 -10.23 9.21
CA PHE A 17 -7.86 -9.62 9.61
C PHE A 17 -8.06 -8.46 10.59
N LEU A 18 -9.09 -7.64 10.36
CA LEU A 18 -9.55 -6.65 11.32
C LEU A 18 -10.87 -7.12 11.95
N PRO A 19 -11.02 -7.00 13.28
CA PRO A 19 -12.33 -7.07 13.92
C PRO A 19 -13.29 -6.05 13.31
N GLU A 20 -14.57 -6.38 13.26
CA GLU A 20 -15.59 -5.57 12.57
C GLU A 20 -15.64 -4.11 13.03
N PHE A 21 -15.49 -3.85 14.34
CA PHE A 21 -15.46 -2.49 14.88
C PHE A 21 -14.25 -1.68 14.37
N ALA A 22 -13.09 -2.33 14.24
CA ALA A 22 -11.87 -1.70 13.73
C ALA A 22 -11.98 -1.44 12.23
N ALA A 23 -12.57 -2.37 11.46
CA ALA A 23 -12.85 -2.19 10.04
C ALA A 23 -13.80 -1.00 9.78
N ARG A 24 -14.89 -0.88 10.57
CA ARG A 24 -15.78 0.29 10.52
C ARG A 24 -15.07 1.60 10.87
N GLY A 25 -14.21 1.57 11.89
CA GLY A 25 -13.40 2.73 12.26
C GLY A 25 -12.46 3.16 11.14
N ALA A 26 -11.76 2.20 10.53
CA ALA A 26 -10.88 2.43 9.38
C ALA A 26 -11.65 3.05 8.21
N LEU A 27 -12.84 2.52 7.88
CA LEU A 27 -13.68 3.06 6.82
C LEU A 27 -14.06 4.52 7.11
N LYS A 28 -14.51 4.84 8.32
CA LYS A 28 -14.85 6.23 8.70
C LYS A 28 -13.67 7.19 8.58
N VAL A 29 -12.45 6.75 8.92
CA VAL A 29 -11.24 7.56 8.74
C VAL A 29 -11.01 7.82 7.25
N LEU A 30 -11.10 6.79 6.41
CA LEU A 30 -10.88 6.90 4.95
C LEU A 30 -11.96 7.76 4.25
N GLU A 31 -13.22 7.61 4.63
CA GLU A 31 -14.34 8.42 4.12
C GLU A 31 -14.27 9.88 4.58
N GLY A 32 -13.65 10.14 5.74
CA GLY A 32 -13.45 11.47 6.29
C GLY A 32 -12.24 12.22 5.72
N LEU A 33 -11.44 11.60 4.84
CA LEU A 33 -10.33 12.27 4.17
C LEU A 33 -10.87 13.30 3.18
N ARG A 34 -10.32 14.52 3.24
CA ARG A 34 -10.72 15.59 2.34
C ARG A 34 -10.09 15.38 0.96
N GLU A 35 -10.63 16.03 -0.06
CA GLU A 35 -10.11 15.90 -1.43
C GLU A 35 -8.63 16.31 -1.52
N GLU A 36 -8.23 17.35 -0.81
CA GLU A 36 -6.84 17.83 -0.76
C GLU A 36 -5.87 16.85 -0.05
N ASP A 37 -6.38 15.91 0.74
CA ASP A 37 -5.56 14.90 1.39
C ASP A 37 -5.20 13.77 0.41
N TRP A 38 -5.87 13.69 -0.75
CA TRP A 38 -5.61 12.72 -1.81
C TRP A 38 -4.68 13.28 -2.88
N LYS A 39 -3.68 12.48 -3.27
CA LYS A 39 -2.77 12.80 -4.37
C LYS A 39 -3.00 11.85 -5.52
N ARG A 40 -3.11 12.39 -6.73
CA ARG A 40 -3.11 11.59 -7.96
C ARG A 40 -1.77 10.90 -8.11
N THR A 41 -1.79 9.59 -8.30
CA THR A 41 -0.64 8.75 -8.61
C THR A 41 -0.89 8.12 -9.97
N GLU A 42 -0.12 8.53 -10.97
CA GLU A 42 -0.27 8.06 -12.34
C GLU A 42 1.08 7.97 -13.05
N ALA A 43 1.24 6.93 -13.86
CA ALA A 43 2.34 6.80 -14.80
C ALA A 43 1.88 6.02 -16.02
N ARG A 44 2.51 6.29 -17.16
CA ARG A 44 2.38 5.46 -18.37
C ARG A 44 3.53 4.47 -18.41
N ARG A 45 3.34 3.39 -19.17
CA ARG A 45 4.40 2.38 -19.34
C ARG A 45 5.66 3.02 -19.93
N ASP A 46 6.76 2.87 -19.23
CA ASP A 46 8.07 3.33 -19.65
C ASP A 46 9.13 2.33 -19.19
N VAL A 47 9.79 1.69 -20.15
CA VAL A 47 10.77 0.63 -19.86
C VAL A 47 12.06 1.21 -19.28
N GLU A 48 12.41 2.45 -19.63
CA GLU A 48 13.64 3.10 -19.16
C GLU A 48 13.56 3.45 -17.67
N TYR A 49 12.37 3.87 -17.22
CA TYR A 49 12.10 4.23 -15.82
C TYR A 49 11.40 3.11 -15.03
N ASN A 50 11.28 1.91 -15.62
CA ASN A 50 10.52 0.79 -15.08
C ASN A 50 9.10 1.20 -14.62
N ASN A 51 8.48 2.14 -15.34
CA ASN A 51 7.12 2.57 -15.05
C ASN A 51 6.12 1.57 -15.61
N ILE A 52 5.16 1.23 -14.77
CA ILE A 52 3.97 0.48 -15.15
C ILE A 52 2.80 1.43 -15.36
N ASN A 53 1.89 1.09 -16.27
CA ASN A 53 0.68 1.86 -16.46
C ASN A 53 -0.23 1.79 -15.21
N HIS A 54 -0.46 2.93 -14.59
CA HIS A 54 -1.35 3.02 -13.44
C HIS A 54 -1.96 4.40 -13.29
N THR A 55 -3.10 4.46 -12.62
CA THR A 55 -3.79 5.69 -12.23
C THR A 55 -4.65 5.37 -11.01
N PHE A 56 -4.43 6.06 -9.89
CA PHE A 56 -5.25 5.98 -8.68
C PHE A 56 -5.00 7.21 -7.79
N LEU A 57 -5.79 7.36 -6.72
CA LEU A 57 -5.53 8.34 -5.66
C LEU A 57 -4.81 7.65 -4.50
N SER A 58 -3.74 8.27 -3.99
CA SER A 58 -3.02 7.80 -2.81
C SER A 58 -2.97 8.85 -1.72
N SER A 59 -2.95 8.42 -0.47
CA SER A 59 -2.74 9.31 0.67
C SER A 59 -1.90 8.65 1.76
N LYS A 60 -1.02 9.47 2.36
CA LYS A 60 -0.24 9.15 3.57
C LYS A 60 -0.54 10.12 4.71
N THR A 61 -1.41 11.11 4.46
CA THR A 61 -1.68 12.24 5.34
C THR A 61 -3.17 12.45 5.46
N GLY A 62 -3.62 13.01 6.58
CA GLY A 62 -5.04 13.26 6.81
C GLY A 62 -5.40 12.96 8.24
N LYS A 63 -6.56 13.45 8.65
CA LYS A 63 -7.01 13.34 10.04
C LYS A 63 -7.15 11.85 10.41
N TYR A 64 -6.40 11.40 11.42
CA TYR A 64 -6.39 10.03 11.95
C TYR A 64 -5.84 8.94 11.02
N LEU A 65 -5.43 9.26 9.79
CA LEU A 65 -4.86 8.28 8.86
C LEU A 65 -3.51 7.72 9.36
N PRO A 66 -2.54 8.53 9.85
CA PRO A 66 -1.29 8.00 10.37
C PRO A 66 -1.50 6.98 11.52
N GLU A 67 -2.45 7.24 12.42
CA GLU A 67 -2.79 6.36 13.53
C GLU A 67 -3.40 5.05 13.04
N LEU A 68 -4.29 5.10 12.04
CA LEU A 68 -4.84 3.92 11.39
C LEU A 68 -3.72 3.08 10.76
N LEU A 69 -2.83 3.69 9.98
CA LEU A 69 -1.74 2.99 9.30
C LEU A 69 -0.74 2.36 10.29
N ARG A 70 -0.55 2.98 11.45
CA ARG A 70 0.31 2.46 12.52
C ARG A 70 -0.16 1.13 13.09
N ILE A 71 -1.47 0.82 13.04
CA ILE A 71 -2.01 -0.47 13.49
C ILE A 71 -1.30 -1.62 12.78
N ILE A 72 -0.98 -1.45 11.49
CA ILE A 72 -0.32 -2.48 10.69
C ILE A 72 1.16 -2.61 11.08
N SER A 73 1.84 -1.50 11.37
CA SER A 73 3.23 -1.52 11.83
C SER A 73 3.42 -2.25 13.17
N ILE A 74 2.42 -2.20 14.07
CA ILE A 74 2.46 -2.92 15.35
C ILE A 74 2.45 -4.44 15.15
N LEU A 75 1.82 -4.94 14.08
CA LEU A 75 1.73 -6.38 13.81
C LEU A 75 3.04 -7.00 13.36
N GLN A 76 4.02 -6.20 12.92
CA GLN A 76 5.32 -6.68 12.46
C GLN A 76 6.46 -5.81 13.03
N PRO A 77 6.73 -5.94 14.35
CA PRO A 77 7.78 -5.16 15.01
C PRO A 77 9.16 -5.46 14.39
N GLY A 78 10.01 -4.43 14.32
CA GLY A 78 11.37 -4.55 13.79
C GLY A 78 11.49 -4.59 12.26
N ARG A 79 10.36 -4.47 11.53
CA ARG A 79 10.38 -4.32 10.07
C ARG A 79 10.02 -2.89 9.68
N LEU A 80 10.74 -2.36 8.70
CA LEU A 80 10.43 -1.07 8.08
C LEU A 80 9.23 -1.27 7.15
N HIS A 81 8.19 -0.48 7.37
CA HIS A 81 7.00 -0.47 6.52
C HIS A 81 6.63 0.96 6.21
N THR A 82 6.18 1.19 4.98
CA THR A 82 5.45 2.40 4.64
C THR A 82 4.09 1.98 4.14
N PHE A 83 3.04 2.56 4.73
CA PHE A 83 1.68 2.31 4.28
C PHE A 83 1.10 3.58 3.67
N SER A 84 0.16 3.38 2.77
CA SER A 84 -0.66 4.43 2.20
C SER A 84 -2.06 3.90 1.98
N ALA A 85 -3.05 4.79 1.98
CA ALA A 85 -4.38 4.46 1.51
C ALA A 85 -4.44 4.67 -0.01
N GLY A 86 -4.99 3.70 -0.74
CA GLY A 86 -5.30 3.81 -2.16
C GLY A 86 -6.81 3.89 -2.38
N LYS A 87 -7.25 4.78 -3.26
CA LYS A 87 -8.64 4.92 -3.70
C LYS A 87 -8.69 4.79 -5.22
N TYR A 88 -9.57 3.91 -5.70
CA TYR A 88 -9.80 3.65 -7.11
C TYR A 88 -11.19 4.16 -7.51
N GLN A 89 -11.24 4.96 -8.57
CA GLN A 89 -12.45 5.40 -9.25
C GLN A 89 -12.71 4.53 -10.50
N HIS A 90 -13.76 4.84 -11.26
CA HIS A 90 -14.28 3.98 -12.32
C HIS A 90 -13.24 3.56 -13.40
N ALA A 91 -12.26 4.41 -13.71
CA ALA A 91 -11.23 4.13 -14.72
C ALA A 91 -9.82 3.91 -14.11
N ASP A 92 -9.70 3.99 -12.79
CA ASP A 92 -8.43 3.84 -12.09
C ASP A 92 -7.99 2.37 -12.12
N HIS A 93 -6.70 2.14 -12.29
CA HIS A 93 -6.14 0.79 -12.36
C HIS A 93 -4.65 0.80 -11.99
N ILE A 94 -4.12 -0.38 -11.76
CA ILE A 94 -2.69 -0.67 -11.71
C ILE A 94 -2.47 -1.91 -12.56
N GLU A 95 -1.62 -1.84 -13.58
CA GLU A 95 -1.34 -3.01 -14.40
C GLU A 95 -0.57 -4.08 -13.62
N SER A 96 -0.59 -5.31 -14.12
CA SER A 96 0.19 -6.42 -13.54
C SER A 96 1.68 -6.09 -13.57
N HIS A 97 2.34 -6.25 -12.42
CA HIS A 97 3.75 -5.91 -12.25
C HIS A 97 4.40 -6.79 -11.16
N ASP A 98 5.73 -6.69 -11.03
CA ASP A 98 6.49 -7.31 -9.95
C ASP A 98 6.88 -6.23 -8.93
N ASP A 99 6.32 -6.30 -7.72
CA ASP A 99 6.61 -5.37 -6.61
C ASP A 99 8.12 -5.29 -6.30
N ARG A 100 8.90 -6.34 -6.62
CA ARG A 100 10.35 -6.37 -6.40
C ARG A 100 11.11 -5.47 -7.37
N ALA A 101 10.56 -5.22 -8.55
CA ALA A 101 11.22 -4.42 -9.59
C ALA A 101 11.27 -2.91 -9.21
N TYR A 102 10.46 -2.48 -8.24
CA TYR A 102 10.26 -1.07 -7.90
C TYR A 102 11.13 -0.53 -6.76
N THR A 103 11.95 -1.38 -6.14
CA THR A 103 12.73 -0.93 -4.99
C THR A 103 14.20 -0.76 -5.38
N GLU A 104 14.56 0.35 -6.03
CA GLU A 104 15.93 0.84 -5.91
C GLU A 104 16.09 1.36 -4.48
N VAL A 105 16.62 0.54 -3.57
CA VAL A 105 16.99 1.04 -2.25
C VAL A 105 18.33 1.76 -2.42
N VAL A 106 18.33 3.08 -2.33
CA VAL A 106 19.58 3.83 -2.19
C VAL A 106 19.95 3.83 -0.71
N MET A 107 21.00 3.08 -0.36
CA MET A 107 21.59 3.07 0.97
C MET A 107 22.20 4.44 1.31
N GLU A 108 22.46 4.73 2.59
CA GLU A 108 23.04 6.01 3.03
C GLU A 108 24.40 6.34 2.39
N ASP A 109 25.11 5.33 1.88
CA ASP A 109 26.37 5.46 1.16
C ASP A 109 26.23 5.59 -0.36
N GLY A 110 25.00 5.73 -0.86
CA GLY A 110 24.68 5.87 -2.27
C GLY A 110 24.65 4.55 -3.05
N ARG A 111 24.83 3.39 -2.42
CA ARG A 111 24.68 2.09 -3.10
C ARG A 111 23.22 1.83 -3.45
N ARG A 112 22.99 1.38 -4.68
CA ARG A 112 21.69 0.92 -5.17
C ARG A 112 21.59 -0.60 -4.93
N VAL A 113 20.53 -1.05 -4.29
CA VAL A 113 20.18 -2.47 -4.07
C VAL A 113 18.85 -2.79 -4.72
#